data_AF-C7ZAP3-F1
#
_entry.id   AF-C7ZAP3-F1
#
_cell.length_a   1.000
_cell.length_b   1.000
_cell.length_c   1.000
_cell.angle_alpha   90.00
_cell.angle_beta   90.00
_cell.angle_gamma   90.00
#
_symmetry.space_group_name_H-M   'P 1'
#
loop_
_entity.id
_entity.type
_entity.pdbx_description
1 polymer ?
#
loop_
_entity_poly.entity_id
_entity_poly.type
_entity_poly.pdbx_seq_one_letter_code
_entity_poly.pdbx_strand_id
1 'polypeptide(L)' 'PFVKSDGCNRMKYPVKNCGNMQCYVCSTTCDYNHFGITRNFPLFENTEERHQIEVKSAGKNIKRKIIGRVGTEFVTTRAP' A
#
# COMPACT_ATOMS: atom_id res chain seq x y z
N PRO A 1 16.62 -1.05 1.87
CA PRO A 1 15.26 -1.47 1.45
C PRO A 1 15.13 -2.99 1.50
N PHE A 2 14.07 -3.51 2.14
CA PHE A 2 13.77 -4.94 2.16
C PHE A 2 12.72 -5.26 1.08
N VAL A 3 12.84 -6.40 0.41
CA VAL A 3 11.87 -6.87 -0.59
C VAL A 3 11.28 -8.17 -0.07
N LYS A 4 9.95 -8.22 0.04
CA LYS A 4 9.21 -9.43 0.42
C LYS A 4 8.77 -10.13 -0.85
N SER A 5 9.29 -11.33 -1.08
CA SER A 5 8.87 -12.18 -2.21
C SER A 5 7.61 -12.97 -1.84
N ASP A 6 7.65 -13.73 -0.72
CA ASP A 6 6.54 -14.54 -0.21
C ASP A 6 6.61 -14.68 1.32
N GLY A 7 5.49 -15.09 1.94
CA GLY A 7 5.45 -15.44 3.36
C GLY A 7 4.89 -14.36 4.30
N CYS A 8 5.49 -14.21 5.48
CA CYS A 8 4.97 -13.41 6.58
C CYS A 8 5.23 -11.90 6.42
N ASN A 9 4.26 -11.05 6.72
CA ASN A 9 4.39 -9.58 6.67
C ASN A 9 5.26 -9.00 7.80
N ARG A 10 5.59 -9.79 8.82
CA ARG A 10 6.57 -9.42 9.84
C ARG A 10 7.98 -9.68 9.31
N MET A 11 8.65 -8.62 8.89
CA MET A 11 9.99 -8.67 8.31
C MET A 11 11.03 -8.24 9.35
N LYS A 12 12.13 -8.98 9.49
CA LYS A 12 13.27 -8.59 10.33
C LYS A 12 14.36 -7.98 9.45
N TYR A 13 14.94 -6.87 9.90
CA TYR A 13 16.04 -6.25 9.18
C TYR A 13 17.26 -7.20 9.12
N PRO A 14 17.91 -7.39 7.95
CA PRO A 14 18.99 -8.37 7.78
C PRO A 14 20.32 -7.94 8.40
N VAL A 15 20.46 -6.68 8.80
CA VAL A 15 21.70 -6.16 9.40
C VAL A 15 21.94 -6.85 10.74
N LYS A 16 23.09 -7.54 10.87
CA LYS A 16 23.53 -8.11 12.15
C LYS A 16 23.53 -6.99 13.19
N ASN A 17 22.78 -7.18 14.28
CA ASN A 17 22.55 -6.26 15.40
C ASN A 17 21.40 -5.25 15.24
N CYS A 18 20.73 -5.19 14.09
CA CYS A 18 19.50 -4.42 13.91
C CYS A 18 18.31 -5.32 14.26
N GLY A 19 17.91 -5.37 15.52
CA GLY A 19 16.77 -6.16 16.00
C GLY A 19 15.40 -5.68 15.49
N ASN A 20 15.36 -4.68 14.62
CA ASN A 20 14.15 -4.02 14.16
C ASN A 20 13.27 -4.96 13.33
N MET A 21 12.02 -5.09 13.76
CA MET A 21 10.96 -5.80 13.06
C MET A 21 10.02 -4.78 12.44
N GLN A 22 9.69 -4.93 11.17
CA GLN A 22 8.82 -4.02 10.44
C GLN A 22 7.68 -4.78 9.75
N CYS A 23 6.54 -4.11 9.63
CA CYS A 23 5.41 -4.60 8.87
C CYS A 23 5.59 -4.22 7.40
N TYR A 24 5.50 -5.21 6.50
CA TYR A 24 5.59 -4.96 5.07
C TYR A 24 4.45 -4.07 4.54
N VAL A 25 3.26 -4.16 5.14
CA VAL A 25 2.06 -3.46 4.64
C VAL A 25 2.09 -1.97 4.96
N CYS A 26 2.46 -1.60 6.18
CA CYS A 26 2.43 -0.20 6.63
C CYS A 26 3.82 0.42 6.82
N SER A 27 4.89 -0.35 6.62
CA SER A 27 6.28 0.10 6.75
C SER A 27 6.65 0.66 8.14
N THR A 28 5.91 0.31 9.19
CA THR A 28 6.19 0.72 10.57
C THR A 28 6.88 -0.39 11.36
N THR A 29 7.62 -0.01 12.41
CA THR A 29 8.17 -0.96 13.38
C THR A 29 7.04 -1.63 14.15
N CYS A 30 7.06 -2.96 14.27
CA CYS A 30 5.95 -3.71 14.83
C CYS A 30 6.39 -4.92 15.67
N ASP A 31 5.45 -5.46 16.45
CA ASP A 31 5.55 -6.73 17.17
C ASP A 31 4.49 -7.73 16.66
N TYR A 32 4.30 -8.86 17.34
CA TYR A 32 3.27 -9.84 16.97
C TYR A 32 1.83 -9.34 17.22
N ASN A 33 1.63 -8.38 18.14
CA ASN A 33 0.31 -7.81 18.43
C ASN A 33 -0.20 -6.88 17.32
N HIS A 34 0.70 -6.47 16.42
CA HIS A 34 0.35 -5.68 15.24
C HIS A 34 -0.52 -6.45 14.24
N PHE A 35 -0.47 -7.78 14.25
CA PHE A 35 -1.15 -8.64 13.27
C PHE A 35 -2.37 -9.31 13.88
N GLY A 36 -3.46 -9.39 13.12
CA GLY A 36 -4.68 -10.08 13.56
C GLY A 36 -5.96 -9.52 12.95
N ILE A 37 -7.07 -10.19 13.25
CA ILE A 37 -8.40 -9.90 12.67
C ILE A 37 -8.91 -8.50 13.08
N THR A 38 -8.58 -8.06 14.30
CA THR A 38 -9.03 -6.78 14.86
C THR A 38 -8.16 -5.58 14.45
N ARG A 39 -7.02 -5.81 13.80
CA ARG A 39 -5.97 -4.81 13.58
C ARG A 39 -5.52 -4.75 12.11
N ASN A 40 -6.43 -4.83 11.14
CA ASN A 40 -6.26 -4.53 9.69
C ASN A 40 -5.06 -5.11 8.91
N PHE A 41 -4.10 -5.81 9.52
CA PHE A 41 -2.86 -6.25 8.89
C PHE A 41 -2.73 -7.77 9.06
N PRO A 42 -2.92 -8.54 7.98
CA PRO A 42 -2.78 -9.99 8.05
C PRO A 42 -1.30 -10.35 8.25
N LEU A 43 -1.05 -11.41 9.01
CA LEU A 43 0.32 -11.92 9.18
C LEU A 43 0.80 -12.62 7.90
N PHE A 44 -0.09 -13.38 7.26
CA PHE A 44 0.13 -14.07 5.98
C PHE A 44 -0.94 -13.65 4.99
N GLU A 45 -0.53 -13.37 3.76
CA GLU A 45 -1.43 -13.03 2.65
C GLU A 45 -0.74 -13.24 1.31
N ASN A 46 -1.52 -13.23 0.23
CA ASN A 46 -1.00 -13.22 -1.13
C ASN A 46 -0.45 -11.82 -1.45
N THR A 47 0.88 -11.74 -1.55
CA THR A 47 1.58 -10.48 -1.77
C THR A 47 1.37 -9.96 -3.19
N GLU A 48 1.34 -10.85 -4.17
CA GLU A 48 1.08 -10.50 -5.56
C GLU A 48 -0.33 -9.93 -5.74
N GLU A 49 -1.33 -10.58 -5.15
CA GLU A 49 -2.72 -10.12 -5.21
C GLU A 49 -2.87 -8.70 -4.63
N ARG A 50 -2.26 -8.44 -3.46
CA ARG A 50 -2.27 -7.10 -2.85
C ARG A 50 -1.65 -6.06 -3.77
N HIS A 51 -0.47 -6.33 -4.34
CA HIS A 51 0.18 -5.40 -5.27
C HIS A 51 -0.69 -5.11 -6.49
N GLN A 52 -1.35 -6.12 -7.05
CA GLN A 52 -2.26 -5.92 -8.17
C GLN A 52 -3.46 -5.04 -7.78
N ILE A 53 -4.03 -5.21 -6.59
CA ILE A 53 -5.12 -4.37 -6.08
C ILE A 53 -4.63 -2.93 -5.89
N GLU A 54 -3.46 -2.73 -5.30
CA GLU A 54 -2.85 -1.42 -5.07
C GLU A 54 -2.63 -0.67 -6.39
N VAL A 55 -1.98 -1.30 -7.37
CA VAL A 55 -1.74 -0.72 -8.70
C VAL A 55 -3.07 -0.37 -9.41
N LYS A 56 -4.04 -1.30 -9.38
CA LYS A 56 -5.38 -1.07 -9.97
C LYS A 56 -6.09 0.10 -9.30
N SER A 57 -6.03 0.18 -7.97
CA SER A 57 -6.70 1.23 -7.18
C SER A 57 -6.06 2.61 -7.42
N ALA A 58 -4.73 2.69 -7.44
CA ALA A 58 -3.98 3.90 -7.77
C ALA A 58 -4.34 4.37 -9.18
N GLY A 59 -4.36 3.46 -10.16
CA GLY A 59 -4.80 3.76 -11.53
C GLY A 59 -6.22 4.30 -11.59
N LYS A 60 -7.19 3.70 -10.87
CA LYS A 60 -8.57 4.19 -10.79
C LYS A 60 -8.65 5.60 -10.17
N ASN A 61 -7.89 5.85 -9.11
CA ASN A 61 -7.89 7.15 -8.43
C ASN A 61 -7.32 8.26 -9.31
N ILE A 62 -6.24 7.97 -10.06
CA ILE A 62 -5.70 8.92 -11.04
C ILE A 62 -6.69 9.17 -12.18
N LYS A 63 -7.30 8.12 -12.74
CA LYS A 63 -8.34 8.28 -13.79
C LYS A 63 -9.49 9.18 -13.32
N ARG A 64 -10.00 8.97 -12.11
CA ARG A 64 -11.04 9.84 -11.52
C ARG A 64 -10.58 11.29 -11.38
N LYS A 65 -9.36 11.53 -10.88
CA LYS A 65 -8.79 12.87 -10.76
C LYS A 65 -8.65 13.57 -12.11
N ILE A 66 -8.18 12.84 -13.14
CA ILE A 66 -8.04 13.39 -14.49
C ILE A 66 -9.41 13.70 -15.09
N ILE A 67 -10.38 12.79 -15.00
CA ILE A 67 -11.73 13.04 -15.52
C ILE A 67 -12.38 14.24 -14.81
N GLY A 68 -12.23 14.35 -13.49
CA GLY A 68 -12.67 15.52 -12.72
C GLY A 68 -11.99 16.81 -13.18
N ARG A 69 -10.67 16.79 -13.38
CA ARG A 69 -9.88 17.93 -13.87
C ARG A 69 -10.29 18.36 -15.29
N VAL A 70 -10.41 17.41 -16.21
CA VAL A 70 -10.83 17.68 -17.59
C VAL A 70 -12.26 18.24 -17.59
N GLY A 71 -13.15 17.69 -16.75
CA GLY A 71 -14.49 18.25 -16.56
C GLY A 71 -14.46 19.72 -16.12
N THR A 72 -13.57 20.09 -15.19
CA THR A 72 -13.44 21.50 -14.77
C THR A 72 -12.87 22.41 -15.87
N GLU A 73 -11.89 21.94 -16.65
CA GLU A 73 -11.28 22.74 -17.73
C GLU A 73 -12.24 22.97 -18.91
N PHE A 74 -13.07 21.97 -19.25
CA PHE A 74 -14.12 22.09 -20.28
C PHE A 74 -15.27 23.02 -19.87
N VAL A 75 -15.58 23.13 -18.57
CA VAL A 75 -16.59 24.08 -18.08
C VAL A 75 -16.05 25.51 -18.13
N THR A 76 -14.78 25.73 -17.79
CA THR A 76 -14.17 27.08 -17.79
C THR A 76 -13.97 27.67 -19.19
N THR A 77 -13.77 26.83 -20.23
CA THR A 77 -13.55 27.29 -21.61
C THR A 77 -14.85 27.51 -22.41
N ARG A 78 -16.01 27.21 -21.82
CA ARG A 78 -17.34 27.40 -22.42
C ARG A 78 -18.21 28.44 -21.69
N ALA A 79 -17.67 29.17 -20.73
CA ALA A 79 -18.38 30.31 -20.14
C ALA A 79 -18.43 31.46 -21.16
N PRO A 80 -19.61 32.08 -21.38
CA PRO A 80 -19.81 33.12 -22.39
C PRO A 80 -19.08 34.43 -22.09
#